data_AF-A0A3A1Y9P3-F1
#
_entry.id   AF-A0A3A1Y9P3-F1
#
_cell.length_a   1.000
_cell.length_b   1.000
_cell.length_c   1.000
_cell.angle_alpha   90.00
_cell.angle_beta   90.00
_cell.angle_gamma   90.00
#
_symmetry.space_group_name_H-M   'P 1'
#
loop_
_entity.id
_entity.type
_entity.pdbx_description
1 polymer ?
#
loop_
_entity_poly.entity_id
_entity_poly.type
_entity_poly.pdbx_seq_one_letter_code
_entity_poly.pdbx_strand_id
1 'polypeptide(L)'
;MQKKLVKILSPVALLVAFVLIFYFKGTNSFSAEQLKQFNREMTQHDLYLRQLDTSLQNSNVTLRNPDPQRYIYKSNVAELYQQVFTTLNANQAPVVEGDTLLFPGYTGFKFLFDTCTQAKPHVDLLKELAATYPEASYLCDLVLAVDRVFLTGLTPEQVFSLNVQAGKNLLPSSELEKAQNGGYGYSYTLPSLEDYLKLPVFKKYVIQ
;
A
#
# COMPACT_ATOMS: atom_id res chain seq x y z
N MET A 1 -40.06 -29.23 9.36
CA MET A 1 -39.58 -27.83 9.16
C MET A 1 -38.07 -27.85 8.99
N GLN A 2 -37.58 -27.83 7.76
CA GLN A 2 -36.14 -27.76 7.44
C GLN A 2 -35.66 -26.31 7.61
N LYS A 3 -34.82 -26.06 8.62
CA LYS A 3 -34.08 -24.79 8.74
C LYS A 3 -32.99 -24.77 7.67
N LYS A 4 -33.17 -23.95 6.63
CA LYS A 4 -32.11 -23.61 5.69
C LYS A 4 -31.04 -22.81 6.44
N LEU A 5 -29.88 -23.42 6.61
CA LEU A 5 -28.67 -22.77 7.10
C LEU A 5 -28.11 -21.93 5.93
N VAL A 6 -28.47 -20.66 5.85
CA VAL A 6 -27.79 -19.71 4.96
C VAL A 6 -26.46 -19.39 5.64
N LYS A 7 -25.39 -20.11 5.24
CA LYS A 7 -24.02 -19.70 5.55
C LYS A 7 -23.78 -18.37 4.87
N ILE A 8 -23.89 -17.29 5.62
CA ILE A 8 -23.38 -15.98 5.22
C ILE A 8 -21.87 -16.14 5.12
N LEU A 9 -21.36 -16.29 3.89
CA LEU A 9 -19.93 -16.15 3.65
C LEU A 9 -19.55 -14.73 4.04
N SER A 10 -18.67 -14.61 5.03
CA SER A 10 -18.11 -13.33 5.45
C SER A 10 -17.51 -12.61 4.23
N PRO A 11 -17.72 -11.28 4.09
CA PRO A 11 -17.10 -10.48 3.02
C PRO A 11 -15.56 -10.65 2.98
N VAL A 12 -14.93 -11.00 4.10
CA VAL A 12 -13.51 -11.32 4.21
C VAL A 12 -13.16 -12.66 3.51
N ALA A 13 -14.03 -13.68 3.63
CA ALA A 13 -13.84 -14.94 2.91
C ALA A 13 -14.00 -14.75 1.39
N LEU A 14 -14.79 -13.77 0.98
CA LEU A 14 -14.95 -13.37 -0.42
C LEU A 14 -13.71 -12.61 -0.93
N LEU A 15 -13.12 -11.74 -0.11
CA LEU A 15 -11.84 -11.07 -0.38
C LEU A 15 -10.68 -12.07 -0.50
N VAL A 16 -10.56 -13.03 0.43
CA VAL A 16 -9.53 -14.08 0.42
C VAL A 16 -9.72 -15.04 -0.76
N ALA A 17 -10.96 -15.40 -1.09
CA ALA A 17 -11.27 -16.21 -2.28
C ALA A 17 -10.99 -15.45 -3.60
N PHE A 18 -11.23 -14.13 -3.65
CA PHE A 18 -10.83 -13.29 -4.77
C PHE A 18 -9.31 -13.29 -4.93
N VAL A 19 -8.55 -13.08 -3.85
CA VAL A 19 -7.08 -13.13 -3.89
C VAL A 19 -6.56 -14.49 -4.38
N LEU A 20 -7.20 -15.60 -3.98
CA LEU A 20 -6.82 -16.96 -4.42
C LEU A 20 -7.22 -17.29 -5.87
N ILE A 21 -8.35 -16.79 -6.37
CA ILE A 21 -8.72 -16.92 -7.79
C ILE A 21 -7.76 -16.12 -8.68
N PHE A 22 -7.26 -14.99 -8.17
CA PHE A 22 -6.35 -14.10 -8.90
C PHE A 22 -4.93 -14.65 -9.00
N TYR A 23 -4.49 -15.49 -8.05
CA TYR A 23 -3.13 -16.04 -8.04
C TYR A 23 -2.89 -17.14 -9.10
N PHE A 24 -3.94 -17.65 -9.76
CA PHE A 24 -3.86 -18.90 -10.55
C PHE A 24 -4.22 -18.83 -12.03
N LYS A 25 -4.43 -17.66 -12.64
CA LYS A 25 -4.68 -17.61 -14.09
C LYS A 25 -3.91 -16.52 -14.81
N GLY A 26 -2.98 -16.97 -15.66
CA GLY A 26 -2.52 -16.22 -16.83
C GLY A 26 -3.67 -16.04 -17.81
N THR A 27 -4.56 -15.08 -17.55
CA THR A 27 -5.51 -14.57 -18.52
C THR A 27 -4.87 -13.40 -19.27
N ASN A 28 -5.06 -13.36 -20.58
CA ASN A 28 -4.56 -12.27 -21.43
C ASN A 28 -5.38 -10.98 -21.30
N SER A 29 -6.31 -10.88 -20.33
CA SER A 29 -7.21 -9.74 -20.13
C SER A 29 -7.61 -9.61 -18.65
N PHE A 30 -7.97 -8.41 -18.22
CA PHE A 30 -8.63 -8.17 -16.93
C PHE A 30 -10.14 -8.43 -17.01
N SER A 31 -10.74 -8.83 -15.89
CA SER A 31 -12.20 -8.89 -15.78
C SER A 31 -12.80 -7.49 -15.68
N ALA A 32 -14.09 -7.36 -16.01
CA ALA A 32 -14.80 -6.09 -15.87
C ALA A 32 -14.79 -5.58 -14.42
N GLU A 33 -14.88 -6.47 -13.44
CA GLU A 33 -14.80 -6.15 -12.02
C GLU A 33 -13.41 -5.64 -11.63
N GLN A 34 -12.34 -6.24 -12.15
CA GLN A 34 -10.96 -5.79 -11.92
C GLN A 34 -10.75 -4.38 -12.46
N LEU A 35 -11.18 -4.11 -13.70
CA LEU A 35 -11.09 -2.78 -14.31
C LEU A 35 -11.88 -1.73 -13.50
N LYS A 36 -13.10 -2.09 -13.06
CA LYS A 36 -13.94 -1.21 -12.25
C LYS A 36 -13.31 -0.92 -10.89
N GLN A 37 -12.76 -1.94 -10.23
CA GLN A 37 -12.08 -1.78 -8.95
C GLN A 37 -10.82 -0.93 -9.10
N PHE A 38 -9.99 -1.20 -10.12
CA PHE A 38 -8.82 -0.39 -10.44
C PHE A 38 -9.19 1.07 -10.62
N ASN A 39 -10.20 1.39 -11.43
CA ASN A 39 -10.63 2.78 -11.63
C ASN A 39 -11.04 3.46 -10.31
N ARG A 40 -11.73 2.74 -9.42
CA ARG A 40 -12.11 3.27 -8.10
C ARG A 40 -10.90 3.55 -7.22
N GLU A 41 -10.02 2.57 -7.05
CA GLU A 41 -8.83 2.71 -6.19
C GLU A 41 -7.90 3.80 -6.75
N MET A 42 -7.72 3.85 -8.08
CA MET A 42 -6.95 4.89 -8.77
C MET A 42 -7.51 6.28 -8.50
N THR A 43 -8.81 6.49 -8.70
CA THR A 43 -9.44 7.79 -8.48
C THR A 43 -9.26 8.28 -7.04
N GLN A 44 -9.27 7.36 -6.08
CA GLN A 44 -9.05 7.68 -4.68
C GLN A 44 -7.58 8.03 -4.38
N HIS A 45 -6.61 7.38 -5.06
CA HIS A 45 -5.19 7.50 -4.74
C HIS A 45 -4.39 8.44 -5.66
N ASP A 46 -4.88 8.79 -6.85
CA ASP A 46 -4.12 9.56 -7.86
C ASP A 46 -3.58 10.89 -7.29
N LEU A 47 -4.46 11.67 -6.67
CA LEU A 47 -4.06 12.94 -6.05
C LEU A 47 -2.99 12.74 -4.96
N TYR A 48 -3.18 11.75 -4.09
CA TYR A 48 -2.27 11.50 -2.96
C TYR A 48 -0.92 10.96 -3.39
N LEU A 49 -0.89 10.06 -4.37
CA LEU A 49 0.35 9.54 -4.89
C LEU A 49 1.15 10.62 -5.63
N ARG A 50 0.49 11.52 -6.37
CA ARG A 50 1.16 12.69 -6.97
C ARG A 50 1.69 13.67 -5.92
N GLN A 51 0.92 13.92 -4.86
CA GLN A 51 1.38 14.72 -3.72
C GLN A 51 2.58 14.08 -3.03
N LEU A 52 2.55 12.75 -2.86
CA LEU A 52 3.66 11.99 -2.30
C LEU A 52 4.91 12.14 -3.18
N ASP A 53 4.81 11.93 -4.49
CA ASP A 53 5.93 12.10 -5.42
C ASP A 53 6.53 13.51 -5.32
N THR A 54 5.68 14.54 -5.33
CA THR A 54 6.11 15.94 -5.20
C THR A 54 6.84 16.19 -3.88
N SER A 55 6.29 15.70 -2.77
CA SER A 55 6.89 15.94 -1.46
C SER A 55 8.17 15.12 -1.24
N LEU A 56 8.25 13.92 -1.80
CA LEU A 56 9.47 13.12 -1.76
C LEU A 56 10.59 13.77 -2.57
N GLN A 57 10.26 14.38 -3.72
CA GLN A 57 11.23 15.13 -4.52
C GLN A 57 11.81 16.32 -3.73
N ASN A 58 10.97 17.03 -2.95
CA ASN A 58 11.43 18.09 -2.05
C ASN A 58 12.35 17.55 -0.93
N SER A 59 12.15 16.30 -0.53
CA SER A 59 13.01 15.58 0.42
C SER A 59 14.21 14.88 -0.23
N ASN A 60 14.54 15.23 -1.48
CA ASN A 60 15.60 14.64 -2.28
C ASN A 60 15.43 13.14 -2.60
N VAL A 61 14.26 12.54 -2.36
CA VAL A 61 13.95 11.17 -2.76
C VAL A 61 13.28 11.17 -4.13
N THR A 62 13.90 10.55 -5.12
CA THR A 62 13.31 10.42 -6.45
C THR A 62 12.82 9.01 -6.72
N LEU A 63 11.54 8.88 -7.04
CA LEU A 63 10.91 7.61 -7.42
C LEU A 63 11.33 7.16 -8.85
N ARG A 64 11.74 8.11 -9.68
CA ARG A 64 11.99 7.95 -11.13
C ARG A 64 13.45 8.16 -11.55
N ASN A 65 14.50 7.65 -10.88
CA ASN A 65 15.80 7.49 -11.57
C ASN A 65 16.94 6.77 -10.81
N PRO A 66 18.00 6.37 -11.55
CA PRO A 66 19.19 5.69 -11.07
C PRO A 66 20.40 6.59 -10.73
N ASP A 67 20.26 7.93 -10.67
CA ASP A 67 21.40 8.79 -10.30
C ASP A 67 21.79 8.59 -8.83
N PRO A 68 23.02 8.12 -8.54
CA PRO A 68 23.42 7.79 -7.18
C PRO A 68 23.97 9.00 -6.42
N GLN A 69 23.75 8.96 -5.11
CA GLN A 69 24.25 9.87 -4.06
C GLN A 69 23.54 11.23 -3.96
N ARG A 70 22.27 11.16 -3.55
CA ARG A 70 21.58 12.30 -2.91
C ARG A 70 21.72 12.18 -1.39
N TYR A 71 21.77 13.32 -0.71
CA TYR A 71 21.93 13.38 0.75
C TYR A 71 20.57 13.39 1.45
N ILE A 72 20.40 12.50 2.42
CA ILE A 72 19.26 12.49 3.35
C ILE A 72 19.84 12.48 4.77
N TYR A 73 19.37 13.38 5.62
CA TYR A 73 19.75 13.39 7.03
C TYR A 73 19.15 12.18 7.75
N LYS A 74 19.93 11.50 8.59
CA LYS A 74 19.45 10.35 9.41
C LYS A 74 18.18 10.68 10.19
N SER A 75 18.09 11.91 10.71
CA SER A 75 16.93 12.40 11.47
C SER A 75 15.63 12.35 10.68
N ASN A 76 15.70 12.44 9.35
CA ASN A 76 14.52 12.59 8.50
C ASN A 76 14.01 11.23 7.98
N VAL A 77 14.78 10.15 8.15
CA VAL A 77 14.46 8.84 7.59
C VAL A 77 13.12 8.31 8.11
N ALA A 78 12.90 8.33 9.42
CA ALA A 78 11.64 7.83 10.00
C ALA A 78 10.43 8.70 9.59
N GLU A 79 10.61 10.02 9.52
CA GLU A 79 9.57 10.96 9.11
C GLU A 79 9.13 10.73 7.66
N LEU A 80 10.06 10.41 6.75
CA LEU A 80 9.74 10.08 5.36
C LEU A 80 8.82 8.85 5.28
N TYR A 81 9.09 7.81 6.07
CA TYR A 81 8.24 6.62 6.10
C TYR A 81 6.88 6.93 6.70
N GLN A 82 6.84 7.69 7.80
CA GLN A 82 5.57 8.13 8.37
C GLN A 82 4.74 8.90 7.35
N GLN A 83 5.36 9.82 6.60
CA GLN A 83 4.70 10.59 5.56
C GLN A 83 4.13 9.70 4.45
N VAL A 84 4.90 8.72 3.96
CA VAL A 84 4.42 7.76 2.95
C VAL A 84 3.17 7.04 3.45
N PHE A 85 3.22 6.42 4.64
CA PHE A 85 2.09 5.66 5.18
C PHE A 85 0.89 6.54 5.56
N THR A 86 1.11 7.77 6.02
CA THR A 86 0.03 8.75 6.22
C THR A 86 -0.63 9.11 4.89
N THR A 87 0.16 9.25 3.83
CA THR A 87 -0.38 9.59 2.49
C THR A 87 -1.11 8.40 1.86
N LEU A 88 -0.62 7.17 2.03
CA LEU A 88 -1.31 5.96 1.56
C LEU A 88 -2.67 5.76 2.24
N ASN A 89 -2.78 6.16 3.52
CA ASN A 89 -4.04 6.08 4.26
C ASN A 89 -4.84 7.38 4.24
N ALA A 90 -4.46 8.35 3.40
CA ALA A 90 -5.16 9.62 3.33
C ALA A 90 -6.64 9.41 3.00
N ASN A 91 -7.51 10.11 3.73
CA ASN A 91 -8.97 10.03 3.62
C ASN A 91 -9.60 8.65 3.84
N GLN A 92 -8.85 7.68 4.36
CA GLN A 92 -9.38 6.35 4.66
C GLN A 92 -9.08 6.00 6.12
N ALA A 93 -10.08 6.21 6.98
CA ALA A 93 -9.96 5.85 8.39
C ALA A 93 -9.75 4.33 8.54
N PRO A 94 -8.90 3.89 9.49
CA PRO A 94 -8.80 2.48 9.82
C PRO A 94 -10.14 1.92 10.28
N VAL A 95 -10.41 0.66 9.96
CA VAL A 95 -11.68 -0.02 10.28
C VAL A 95 -11.42 -1.21 11.20
N VAL A 96 -12.18 -1.31 12.28
CA VAL A 96 -12.15 -2.46 13.18
C VAL A 96 -13.28 -3.42 12.80
N GLU A 97 -12.92 -4.65 12.45
CA GLU A 97 -13.85 -5.74 12.13
C GLU A 97 -13.59 -6.92 13.07
N GLY A 98 -14.31 -6.97 14.19
CA GLY A 98 -14.06 -7.95 15.24
C GLY A 98 -12.66 -7.80 15.83
N ASP A 99 -11.83 -8.83 15.69
CA ASP A 99 -10.42 -8.83 16.13
C ASP A 99 -9.44 -8.53 15.00
N THR A 100 -9.90 -7.83 13.96
CA THR A 100 -9.04 -7.37 12.86
C THR A 100 -9.08 -5.85 12.77
N LEU A 101 -7.91 -5.23 12.66
CA LEU A 101 -7.76 -3.82 12.33
C LEU A 101 -7.27 -3.70 10.89
N LEU A 102 -8.10 -3.07 10.05
CA LEU A 102 -7.89 -2.92 8.62
C LEU A 102 -7.47 -1.48 8.29
N PHE A 103 -6.62 -1.35 7.28
CA PHE A 103 -6.19 -0.08 6.70
C PHE A 103 -6.64 -0.03 5.24
N PRO A 104 -7.83 0.52 4.96
CA PRO A 104 -8.39 0.50 3.61
C PRO A 104 -7.49 1.18 2.58
N GLY A 105 -6.85 2.30 2.93
CA GLY A 105 -5.97 3.03 2.01
C GLY A 105 -4.76 2.21 1.61
N TYR A 106 -4.04 1.65 2.58
CA TYR A 106 -2.96 0.71 2.31
C TYR A 106 -3.41 -0.54 1.51
N THR A 107 -4.61 -1.06 1.80
CA THR A 107 -5.17 -2.22 1.08
C THR A 107 -5.45 -1.86 -0.39
N GLY A 108 -6.04 -0.69 -0.64
CA GLY A 108 -6.28 -0.16 -1.98
C GLY A 108 -4.97 0.06 -2.73
N PHE A 109 -3.95 0.61 -2.07
CA PHE A 109 -2.60 0.71 -2.63
C PHE A 109 -2.02 -0.67 -3.02
N LYS A 110 -2.13 -1.69 -2.17
CA LYS A 110 -1.63 -3.03 -2.51
C LYS A 110 -2.38 -3.66 -3.69
N PHE A 111 -3.70 -3.43 -3.79
CA PHE A 111 -4.46 -3.83 -4.97
C PHE A 111 -3.94 -3.15 -6.25
N LEU A 112 -3.68 -1.84 -6.21
CA LEU A 112 -3.10 -1.11 -7.34
C LEU A 112 -1.72 -1.67 -7.71
N PHE A 113 -0.87 -1.92 -6.71
CA PHE A 113 0.45 -2.50 -6.90
C PHE A 113 0.38 -3.87 -7.60
N ASP A 114 -0.47 -4.77 -7.12
CA ASP A 114 -0.59 -6.12 -7.68
C ASP A 114 -1.11 -6.05 -9.13
N THR A 115 -2.12 -5.20 -9.38
CA THR A 115 -2.69 -5.00 -10.72
C THR A 115 -1.65 -4.42 -11.69
N CYS A 116 -0.92 -3.38 -11.27
CA CYS A 116 0.13 -2.75 -12.07
C CYS A 116 1.34 -3.67 -12.30
N THR A 117 1.69 -4.52 -11.32
CA THR A 117 2.76 -5.52 -11.46
C THR A 117 2.41 -6.53 -12.54
N GLN A 118 1.15 -6.97 -12.59
CA GLN A 118 0.65 -7.86 -13.64
C GLN A 118 0.56 -7.16 -14.99
N ALA A 119 0.06 -5.92 -15.05
CA ALA A 119 -0.12 -5.20 -16.31
C ALA A 119 1.19 -4.79 -16.98
N LYS A 120 2.18 -4.32 -16.22
CA LYS A 120 3.40 -3.69 -16.75
C LYS A 120 4.19 -4.53 -17.77
N PRO A 121 4.42 -5.85 -17.58
CA PRO A 121 5.10 -6.67 -18.59
C PRO A 121 4.25 -6.97 -19.83
N HIS A 122 2.96 -6.62 -19.84
CA HIS A 122 2.00 -6.97 -20.90
C HIS A 122 1.33 -5.72 -21.47
N VAL A 123 1.80 -5.27 -22.64
CA VAL A 123 1.31 -4.03 -23.29
C VAL A 123 -0.21 -3.99 -23.44
N ASP A 124 -0.85 -5.10 -23.76
CA ASP A 124 -2.30 -5.14 -23.98
C ASP A 124 -3.09 -4.98 -22.68
N LEU A 125 -2.63 -5.59 -21.58
CA LEU A 125 -3.22 -5.36 -20.24
C LEU A 125 -3.07 -3.90 -19.80
N LEU A 126 -1.92 -3.28 -20.07
CA LEU A 126 -1.71 -1.87 -19.76
C LEU A 126 -2.64 -0.96 -20.58
N LYS A 127 -2.91 -1.31 -21.84
CA LYS A 127 -3.89 -0.60 -22.68
C LYS A 127 -5.32 -0.75 -22.14
N GLU A 128 -5.70 -1.92 -21.62
CA GLU A 128 -7.01 -2.11 -21.00
C GLU A 128 -7.21 -1.19 -19.77
N LEU A 129 -6.18 -1.06 -18.93
CA LEU A 129 -6.18 -0.10 -17.83
C LEU A 129 -6.26 1.34 -18.34
N ALA A 130 -5.43 1.70 -19.34
CA ALA A 130 -5.38 3.03 -19.91
C ALA A 130 -6.69 3.45 -20.60
N ALA A 131 -7.43 2.51 -21.18
CA ALA A 131 -8.74 2.76 -21.76
C ALA A 131 -9.78 3.14 -20.69
N THR A 132 -9.60 2.66 -19.46
CA THR A 132 -10.46 3.01 -18.33
C THR A 132 -10.02 4.32 -17.66
N TYR A 133 -8.71 4.60 -17.63
CA TYR A 133 -8.12 5.80 -17.07
C TYR A 133 -6.81 6.17 -17.80
N PRO A 134 -6.79 7.28 -18.59
CA PRO A 134 -5.67 7.59 -19.50
C PRO A 134 -4.28 7.66 -18.83
N GLU A 135 -4.21 8.05 -17.56
CA GLU A 135 -2.96 8.21 -16.81
C GLU A 135 -2.50 6.92 -16.11
N ALA A 136 -3.13 5.77 -16.40
CA ALA A 136 -2.83 4.49 -15.75
C ALA A 136 -1.35 4.10 -15.85
N SER A 137 -0.69 4.34 -16.98
CA SER A 137 0.75 4.05 -17.13
C SER A 137 1.59 4.85 -16.15
N TYR A 138 1.33 6.16 -16.03
CA TYR A 138 2.04 7.03 -15.11
C TYR A 138 1.83 6.59 -13.65
N LEU A 139 0.59 6.28 -13.27
CA LEU A 139 0.31 5.86 -11.89
C LEU A 139 0.87 4.48 -11.60
N CYS A 140 0.85 3.54 -12.55
CA CYS A 140 1.46 2.24 -12.35
C CYS A 140 2.97 2.37 -12.12
N ASP A 141 3.67 3.25 -12.86
CA ASP A 141 5.08 3.53 -12.57
C ASP A 141 5.27 4.08 -11.16
N LEU A 142 4.38 4.98 -10.72
CA LEU A 142 4.46 5.61 -9.42
C LEU A 142 4.20 4.63 -8.27
N VAL A 143 3.12 3.83 -8.35
CA VAL A 143 2.76 2.81 -7.35
C VAL A 143 3.87 1.79 -7.19
N LEU A 144 4.39 1.26 -8.30
CA LEU A 144 5.50 0.29 -8.28
C LEU A 144 6.77 0.91 -7.70
N ALA A 145 7.03 2.18 -7.97
CA ALA A 145 8.18 2.88 -7.40
C ALA A 145 8.02 3.08 -5.89
N VAL A 146 6.84 3.49 -5.40
CA VAL A 146 6.56 3.64 -3.96
C VAL A 146 6.77 2.31 -3.24
N ASP A 147 6.21 1.19 -3.75
CA ASP A 147 6.37 -0.13 -3.13
C ASP A 147 7.85 -0.54 -3.08
N ARG A 148 8.56 -0.43 -4.21
CA ARG A 148 9.98 -0.80 -4.30
C ARG A 148 10.87 0.01 -3.35
N VAL A 149 10.56 1.29 -3.18
CA VAL A 149 11.38 2.23 -2.42
C VAL A 149 11.08 2.12 -0.92
N PHE A 150 9.81 2.08 -0.52
CA PHE A 150 9.42 2.23 0.88
C PHE A 150 8.85 0.98 1.54
N LEU A 151 8.36 0.00 0.79
CA LEU A 151 7.70 -1.17 1.38
C LEU A 151 8.56 -2.43 1.25
N THR A 152 9.23 -2.60 0.12
CA THR A 152 10.10 -3.76 -0.13
C THR A 152 11.19 -3.87 0.93
N GLY A 153 11.20 -5.00 1.66
CA GLY A 153 12.17 -5.31 2.71
C GLY A 153 11.67 -5.06 4.14
N LEU A 154 10.53 -4.38 4.31
CA LEU A 154 9.86 -4.31 5.61
C LEU A 154 9.14 -5.64 5.93
N THR A 155 9.08 -5.99 7.21
CA THR A 155 8.27 -7.14 7.65
C THR A 155 6.78 -6.77 7.71
N PRO A 156 5.86 -7.77 7.69
CA PRO A 156 4.44 -7.51 7.88
C PRO A 156 4.13 -6.74 9.17
N GLU A 157 4.82 -7.04 10.27
CA GLU A 157 4.67 -6.36 11.56
C GLU A 157 5.09 -4.89 11.47
N GLN A 158 6.18 -4.59 10.79
CA GLN A 158 6.66 -3.23 10.56
C GLN A 158 5.69 -2.42 9.69
N VAL A 159 5.22 -3.01 8.60
CA VAL A 159 4.20 -2.42 7.73
C VAL A 159 2.93 -2.12 8.52
N PHE A 160 2.47 -3.08 9.33
CA PHE A 160 1.30 -2.88 10.18
C PHE A 160 1.53 -1.73 11.17
N SER A 161 2.67 -1.73 11.85
CA SER A 161 3.02 -0.73 12.86
C SER A 161 3.12 0.68 12.28
N LEU A 162 3.64 0.82 11.06
CA LEU A 162 3.67 2.08 10.32
C LEU A 162 2.26 2.55 9.93
N ASN A 163 1.37 1.64 9.54
CA ASN A 163 -0.03 1.95 9.29
C ASN A 163 -0.76 2.42 10.57
N VAL A 164 -0.56 1.75 11.70
CA VAL A 164 -1.08 2.19 13.02
C VAL A 164 -0.56 3.58 13.37
N GLN A 165 0.76 3.80 13.21
CA GLN A 165 1.38 5.09 13.50
C GLN A 165 0.83 6.20 12.60
N ALA A 166 0.61 5.91 11.32
CA ALA A 166 0.01 6.82 10.36
C ALA A 166 -1.46 7.15 10.71
N GLY A 167 -2.20 6.16 11.21
CA GLY A 167 -3.60 6.28 11.60
C GLY A 167 -3.85 6.70 13.06
N LYS A 168 -2.81 7.02 13.83
CA LYS A 168 -2.93 7.24 15.29
C LYS A 168 -3.94 8.32 15.70
N ASN A 169 -4.11 9.35 14.87
CA ASN A 169 -5.06 10.45 15.12
C ASN A 169 -6.49 10.12 14.63
N LEU A 170 -6.65 9.02 13.91
CA LEU A 170 -7.93 8.54 13.36
C LEU A 170 -8.49 7.35 14.15
N LEU A 171 -7.68 6.73 15.00
CA LEU A 171 -8.07 5.65 15.89
C LEU A 171 -8.52 6.20 17.25
N PRO A 172 -9.60 5.66 17.85
CA PRO A 172 -9.88 5.86 19.27
C PRO A 172 -8.69 5.40 20.12
N SER A 173 -8.42 6.08 21.24
CA SER A 173 -7.26 5.76 22.10
C SER A 173 -7.23 4.30 22.56
N SER A 174 -8.40 3.71 22.85
CA SER A 174 -8.52 2.30 23.24
C SER A 174 -8.10 1.35 22.12
N GLU A 175 -8.43 1.68 20.87
CA GLU A 175 -8.06 0.87 19.70
C GLU A 175 -6.59 1.02 19.35
N LEU A 176 -6.05 2.24 19.50
CA LEU A 176 -4.62 2.49 19.36
C LEU A 176 -3.81 1.71 20.40
N GLU A 177 -4.23 1.72 21.67
CA GLU A 177 -3.58 0.96 22.73
C GLU A 177 -3.69 -0.55 22.50
N LYS A 178 -4.88 -1.05 22.12
CA LYS A 178 -5.07 -2.47 21.73
C LYS A 178 -4.13 -2.84 20.59
N ALA A 179 -3.99 -1.98 19.59
CA ALA A 179 -3.08 -2.17 18.46
C ALA A 179 -1.61 -2.22 18.89
N GLN A 180 -1.16 -1.25 19.69
CA GLN A 180 0.22 -1.18 20.18
C GLN A 180 0.58 -2.34 21.11
N ASN A 181 -0.41 -2.92 21.80
CA ASN A 181 -0.23 -4.08 22.66
C ASN A 181 -0.42 -5.43 21.93
N GLY A 182 -0.60 -5.41 20.60
CA GLY A 182 -0.73 -6.61 19.78
C GLY A 182 -2.08 -7.34 19.88
N GLY A 183 -3.12 -6.67 20.36
CA GLY A 183 -4.47 -7.22 20.52
C GLY A 183 -5.21 -7.54 19.21
N TYR A 184 -4.53 -7.39 18.07
CA TYR A 184 -5.02 -7.65 16.73
C TYR A 184 -4.19 -8.73 15.99
N GLY A 185 -3.44 -9.55 16.74
CA GLY A 185 -2.74 -10.73 16.20
C GLY A 185 -1.39 -10.44 15.52
N TYR A 186 -0.80 -9.28 15.77
CA TYR A 186 0.55 -8.91 15.33
C TYR A 186 1.31 -8.24 16.48
N SER A 187 2.64 -8.17 16.40
CA SER A 187 3.46 -7.38 17.32
C SER A 187 3.67 -5.98 16.78
N TYR A 188 3.40 -4.96 17.58
CA TYR A 188 3.69 -3.58 17.20
C TYR A 188 5.19 -3.30 17.33
N THR A 189 5.87 -3.22 16.19
CA THR A 189 7.31 -3.02 16.08
C THR A 189 7.60 -2.04 14.94
N LEU A 190 7.86 -0.78 15.27
CA LEU A 190 8.33 0.20 14.28
C LEU A 190 9.76 -0.16 13.83
N PRO A 191 10.12 0.07 12.55
CA PRO A 191 11.50 -0.10 12.11
C PRO A 191 12.43 0.86 12.87
N SER A 192 13.58 0.34 13.29
CA SER A 192 14.67 1.17 13.80
C SER A 192 15.39 1.89 12.67
N LEU A 193 16.25 2.87 12.99
CA LEU A 193 17.15 3.47 12.00
C LEU A 193 17.99 2.41 11.29
N GLU A 194 18.49 1.41 12.02
CA GLU A 194 19.28 0.33 11.43
C GLU A 194 18.46 -0.49 10.41
N ASP A 195 17.18 -0.76 10.72
CA ASP A 195 16.28 -1.45 9.81
C ASP A 195 16.06 -0.64 8.54
N TYR A 196 15.79 0.66 8.68
CA TYR A 196 15.65 1.55 7.53
C TYR A 196 16.89 1.51 6.65
N LEU A 197 18.09 1.67 7.21
CA LEU A 197 19.34 1.71 6.44
C LEU A 197 19.65 0.42 5.65
N LYS A 198 19.03 -0.72 6.01
CA LYS A 198 19.12 -1.98 5.25
C LYS A 198 18.23 -1.99 4.00
N LEU A 199 17.24 -1.10 3.92
CA LEU A 199 16.24 -1.09 2.85
C LEU A 199 16.82 -0.65 1.50
N PRO A 200 16.26 -1.14 0.38
CA PRO A 200 16.81 -0.90 -0.97
C PRO A 200 16.93 0.57 -1.35
N VAL A 201 16.03 1.43 -0.85
CA VAL A 201 16.09 2.87 -1.09
C VAL A 201 17.43 3.44 -0.65
N PHE A 202 17.85 3.20 0.60
CA PHE A 202 19.02 3.84 1.19
C PHE A 202 20.36 3.33 0.66
N LYS A 203 20.40 2.19 -0.04
CA LYS A 203 21.59 1.77 -0.81
C LYS A 203 21.99 2.78 -1.91
N LYS A 204 21.07 3.68 -2.29
CA LYS A 204 21.29 4.69 -3.34
C LYS A 204 21.53 6.10 -2.82
N TYR A 205 21.35 6.34 -1.51
CA TYR A 205 21.47 7.65 -0.87
C TYR A 205 22.65 7.69 0.10
N VAL A 206 23.26 8.87 0.23
CA VAL A 206 24.25 9.13 1.28
C VAL A 206 23.51 9.62 2.51
N ILE A 207 23.70 8.93 3.63
CA ILE A 207 22.97 9.22 4.87
C ILE A 207 23.90 9.92 5.86
N GLN A 208 23.65 11.22 6.08
CA GLN A 208 24.45 12.09 6.96
C GLN A 208 23.99 11.95 8.42
#